data_AF-A0A7K3F3U7-F1
#
_entry.id   AF-A0A7K3F3U7-F1
#
_cell.length_a   1.000
_cell.length_b   1.000
_cell.length_c   1.000
_cell.angle_alpha   90.00
_cell.angle_beta   90.00
_cell.angle_gamma   90.00
#
_symmetry.space_group_name_H-M   'P 1'
#
loop_
_entity.id
_entity.type
_entity.pdbx_description
1 polymer ?
#
loop_
_entity_poly.entity_id
_entity_poly.type
_entity_poly.pdbx_seq_one_letter_code
_entity_poly.pdbx_strand_id
1 'polypeptide(L)'
;APVLPRRRAPGDAPLEAVAAPDGTELFLCATGRPGLPDWRADFEAAQPPTGTEPRAGTEPGAGAVRRVDHLSLTQPWHQFDEAALFHRAVLGLRPQESVDVADPYGLLRSRAVSTDDGAVRIVLTVGAAPVDDTAHAQHIALAVDDVVAAARALRAAGGTLLPIPANYHDDLAARFEFADGELEAYRELGILYDRDAHGEFRHCYTRTVGRVFFELVQRDGGHRGYGAANAPVRLAAQHAARGLTGG
;
A
#
# COMPACT_ATOMS: atom_id res chain seq x y z
N ALA A 1 5.51 -4.83 24.59
CA ALA A 1 4.55 -5.84 24.12
C ALA A 1 5.10 -7.23 24.44
N PRO A 2 4.27 -8.18 24.90
CA PRO A 2 4.72 -9.54 25.19
C PRO A 2 5.07 -10.29 23.89
N VAL A 3 6.06 -11.18 23.96
CA VAL A 3 6.42 -12.06 22.83
C VAL A 3 5.35 -13.15 22.68
N LEU A 4 4.82 -13.32 21.46
CA LEU A 4 3.77 -14.29 21.19
C LEU A 4 4.34 -15.72 21.00
N PRO A 5 3.75 -16.76 21.61
CA PRO A 5 4.16 -18.13 21.42
C PRO A 5 3.74 -18.64 20.03
N ARG A 6 4.64 -19.32 19.31
CA ARG A 6 4.39 -19.84 17.96
C ARG A 6 4.74 -21.32 17.84
N ARG A 7 3.95 -22.07 17.07
CA ARG A 7 4.34 -23.42 16.59
C ARG A 7 5.37 -23.25 15.47
N ARG A 8 6.49 -23.95 15.59
CA ARG A 8 7.60 -23.95 14.63
C ARG A 8 8.02 -25.40 14.34
N ALA A 9 8.38 -25.69 13.10
CA ALA A 9 9.02 -26.95 12.78
C ALA A 9 10.48 -26.95 13.29
N PRO A 10 11.07 -28.12 13.57
CA PRO A 10 12.50 -28.20 13.88
C PRO A 10 13.31 -27.70 12.67
N GLY A 11 14.01 -26.57 12.83
CA GLY A 11 14.83 -25.97 11.77
C GLY A 11 14.39 -24.59 11.31
N ASP A 12 13.13 -24.20 11.56
CA ASP A 12 12.62 -22.87 11.20
C ASP A 12 13.37 -21.77 11.99
N ALA A 13 13.61 -20.64 11.34
CA ALA A 13 14.20 -19.49 11.99
C ALA A 13 13.32 -19.02 13.17
N PRO A 14 13.92 -18.71 14.33
CA PRO A 14 13.19 -18.16 15.45
C PRO A 14 12.78 -16.71 15.14
N LEU A 15 11.54 -16.53 14.71
CA LEU A 15 10.93 -15.21 14.59
C LEU A 15 10.36 -14.76 15.93
N GLU A 16 10.82 -13.60 16.41
CA GLU A 16 10.18 -12.90 17.52
C GLU A 16 9.03 -12.06 17.00
N ALA A 17 7.92 -12.03 17.74
CA ALA A 17 6.73 -11.28 17.34
C ALA A 17 6.13 -10.51 18.51
N VAL A 18 5.59 -9.33 18.18
CA VAL A 18 4.82 -8.49 19.11
C VAL A 18 3.45 -8.22 18.51
N ALA A 19 2.40 -8.23 19.35
CA ALA A 19 1.06 -7.80 18.94
C ALA A 19 0.93 -6.28 19.04
N ALA A 20 0.43 -5.65 17.98
CA ALA A 20 -0.12 -4.29 18.03
C ALA A 20 -1.51 -4.29 18.71
N PRO A 21 -2.03 -3.12 19.15
CA PRO A 21 -3.33 -3.03 19.84
C PRO A 21 -4.50 -3.62 19.06
N ASP A 22 -4.47 -3.51 17.73
CA ASP A 22 -5.46 -4.05 16.80
C ASP A 22 -5.35 -5.57 16.57
N GLY A 23 -4.41 -6.23 17.26
CA GLY A 23 -4.12 -7.65 17.11
C GLY A 23 -3.20 -7.97 15.93
N THR A 24 -2.74 -6.97 15.17
CA THR A 24 -1.75 -7.20 14.11
C THR A 24 -0.45 -7.73 14.71
N GLU A 25 0.01 -8.89 14.25
CA GLU A 25 1.28 -9.48 14.67
C GLU A 25 2.44 -8.93 13.83
N LEU A 26 3.44 -8.35 14.50
CA LEU A 26 4.64 -7.81 13.87
C LEU A 26 5.82 -8.72 14.17
N PHE A 27 6.40 -9.28 13.11
CA PHE A 27 7.56 -10.17 13.20
C PHE A 27 8.86 -9.39 13.01
N LEU A 28 9.79 -9.56 13.94
CA LEU A 28 11.12 -8.95 13.90
C LEU A 28 12.09 -9.96 13.28
N CYS A 29 12.39 -9.76 11.99
CA CYS A 29 13.20 -10.67 11.20
C CYS A 29 14.59 -10.07 10.95
N ALA A 30 15.64 -10.86 11.19
CA ALA A 30 17.00 -10.50 10.78
C ALA A 30 17.27 -11.07 9.38
N THR A 31 17.87 -10.26 8.50
CA THR A 31 18.22 -10.66 7.14
C THR A 31 19.66 -10.30 6.85
N GLY A 32 20.49 -11.30 6.48
CA GLY A 32 21.91 -11.08 6.17
C GLY A 32 22.73 -10.51 7.32
N ARG A 33 22.30 -10.69 8.58
CA ARG A 33 23.01 -10.21 9.77
C ARG A 33 23.86 -11.35 10.36
N PRO A 34 25.20 -11.24 10.36
CA PRO A 34 26.06 -12.28 10.94
C PRO A 34 25.69 -12.55 12.40
N GLY A 35 25.55 -13.82 12.76
CA GLY A 35 25.21 -14.26 14.12
C GLY A 35 23.73 -14.25 14.46
N LEU A 36 22.84 -13.85 13.54
CA LEU A 36 21.39 -14.00 13.69
C LEU A 36 20.84 -14.96 12.63
N PRO A 37 19.81 -15.78 12.95
CA PRO A 37 19.15 -16.64 11.98
C PRO A 37 18.51 -15.83 10.85
N ASP A 38 18.74 -16.24 9.59
CA ASP A 38 18.11 -15.63 8.42
C ASP A 38 16.83 -16.39 8.08
N TRP A 39 15.70 -15.71 8.23
CA TRP A 39 14.37 -16.28 8.03
C TRP A 39 14.12 -16.78 6.59
N ARG A 40 14.89 -16.31 5.60
CA ARG A 40 14.74 -16.77 4.22
C ARG A 40 15.22 -18.21 4.02
N ALA A 41 16.02 -18.74 4.95
CA ALA A 41 16.44 -20.14 4.91
C ALA A 41 15.28 -21.12 5.08
N ASP A 42 14.14 -20.66 5.61
CA ASP A 42 12.92 -21.45 5.77
C ASP A 42 12.16 -21.65 4.44
N PHE A 43 12.61 -20.97 3.36
CA PHE A 43 11.97 -21.02 2.05
C PHE A 43 12.87 -21.76 1.06
N GLU A 44 12.27 -22.69 0.31
CA GLU A 44 12.91 -23.25 -0.86
C GLU A 44 12.85 -22.25 -2.02
N ALA A 45 13.94 -22.13 -2.77
CA ALA A 45 13.95 -21.33 -3.98
C ALA A 45 12.93 -21.90 -4.97
N ALA A 46 11.94 -21.11 -5.34
CA ALA A 46 10.94 -21.54 -6.31
C ALA A 46 11.63 -21.88 -7.64
N GLN A 47 11.44 -23.11 -8.12
CA GLN A 47 11.76 -23.43 -9.51
C GLN A 47 10.85 -22.60 -10.41
N PRO A 48 11.38 -21.93 -11.44
CA PRO A 48 10.53 -21.23 -12.39
C PRO A 48 9.50 -22.22 -12.97
N PRO A 49 8.23 -21.81 -13.12
CA PRO A 49 7.19 -22.70 -13.62
C PRO A 49 7.62 -23.33 -14.95
N THR A 50 7.50 -24.66 -15.04
CA THR A 50 7.88 -25.44 -16.23
C THR A 50 7.22 -24.87 -17.49
N GLY A 51 8.02 -24.48 -18.48
CA GLY A 51 7.57 -23.79 -19.70
C GLY A 51 7.80 -22.28 -19.70
N THR A 52 8.22 -21.70 -18.58
CA THR A 52 8.73 -20.33 -18.51
C THR A 52 10.25 -20.42 -18.39
N GLU A 53 10.96 -20.36 -19.52
CA GLU A 53 12.41 -20.22 -19.45
C GLU A 53 12.71 -18.94 -18.64
N PRO A 54 13.46 -19.01 -17.54
CA PRO A 54 14.01 -17.80 -16.95
C PRO A 54 14.88 -17.19 -18.04
N ARG A 55 14.45 -16.08 -18.63
CA ARG A 55 15.29 -15.35 -19.60
C ARG A 55 16.51 -14.85 -18.84
N ALA A 56 17.57 -15.64 -18.84
CA ALA A 56 18.85 -15.27 -18.24
C ALA A 56 19.25 -13.90 -18.82
N GLY A 57 19.33 -12.89 -17.95
CA GLY A 57 19.65 -11.51 -18.34
C GLY A 57 18.46 -10.60 -18.66
N THR A 58 17.21 -10.97 -18.36
CA THR A 58 16.10 -9.99 -18.39
C THR A 58 16.13 -9.18 -17.10
N GLU A 59 16.71 -7.98 -17.20
CA GLU A 59 16.47 -6.90 -16.25
C GLU A 59 14.96 -6.86 -15.91
N PRO A 60 14.58 -6.65 -14.63
CA PRO A 60 13.18 -6.45 -14.27
C PRO A 60 12.56 -5.45 -15.25
N GLY A 61 11.49 -5.83 -15.95
CA GLY A 61 10.82 -4.92 -16.87
C GLY A 61 10.41 -3.64 -16.12
N ALA A 62 10.29 -2.50 -16.82
CA ALA A 62 10.08 -1.19 -16.20
C ALA A 62 8.93 -1.15 -15.15
N GLY A 63 7.91 -1.99 -15.30
CA GLY A 63 6.79 -2.13 -14.36
C GLY A 63 6.98 -3.14 -13.21
N ALA A 64 8.19 -3.63 -12.96
CA ALA A 64 8.43 -4.64 -11.92
C ALA A 64 8.28 -4.05 -10.51
N VAL A 65 7.63 -4.82 -9.63
CA VAL A 65 7.53 -4.49 -8.20
C VAL A 65 8.90 -4.61 -7.55
N ARG A 66 9.33 -3.54 -6.86
CA ARG A 66 10.64 -3.46 -6.21
C ARG A 66 10.59 -3.82 -4.73
N ARG A 67 9.54 -3.36 -4.04
CA ARG A 67 9.34 -3.54 -2.60
C ARG A 67 7.91 -3.16 -2.21
N VAL A 68 7.54 -3.42 -0.96
CA VAL A 68 6.40 -2.77 -0.32
C VAL A 68 6.76 -1.29 -0.07
N ASP A 69 5.94 -0.35 -0.54
CA ASP A 69 6.09 1.09 -0.27
C ASP A 69 5.53 1.45 1.10
N HIS A 70 4.29 1.04 1.35
CA HIS A 70 3.60 1.27 2.62
C HIS A 70 2.46 0.27 2.83
N LEU A 71 2.03 0.15 4.09
CA LEU A 71 0.83 -0.60 4.47
C LEU A 71 -0.24 0.38 4.94
N SER A 72 -1.52 0.10 4.67
CA SER A 72 -2.64 0.86 5.22
C SER A 72 -3.48 -0.03 6.11
N LEU A 73 -3.54 0.31 7.40
CA LEU A 73 -4.21 -0.46 8.44
C LEU A 73 -5.38 0.34 9.00
N THR A 74 -6.58 -0.21 8.85
CA THR A 74 -7.78 0.30 9.52
C THR A 74 -7.74 -0.07 10.99
N GLN A 75 -7.87 0.92 11.86
CA GLN A 75 -7.81 0.75 13.31
C GLN A 75 -9.23 0.78 13.91
N PRO A 76 -9.50 -0.05 14.94
CA PRO A 76 -10.68 0.14 15.77
C PRO A 76 -10.68 1.54 16.39
N TRP A 77 -11.85 2.17 16.48
CA TRP A 77 -11.96 3.58 16.91
C TRP A 77 -11.29 3.87 18.27
N HIS A 78 -11.41 2.95 19.21
CA HIS A 78 -10.88 3.08 20.57
C HIS A 78 -9.38 2.77 20.68
N GLN A 79 -8.75 2.29 19.60
CA GLN A 79 -7.34 1.88 19.57
C GLN A 79 -6.48 2.78 18.69
N PHE A 80 -7.05 3.74 17.96
CA PHE A 80 -6.30 4.54 16.98
C PHE A 80 -5.09 5.27 17.57
N ASP A 81 -5.27 6.00 18.67
CA ASP A 81 -4.17 6.72 19.32
C ASP A 81 -3.22 5.77 20.06
N GLU A 82 -3.74 4.65 20.59
CA GLU A 82 -2.92 3.60 21.18
C GLU A 82 -2.01 2.95 20.14
N ALA A 83 -2.53 2.68 18.94
CA ALA A 83 -1.78 2.14 17.82
C ALA A 83 -0.69 3.11 17.37
N ALA A 84 -1.01 4.41 17.23
CA ALA A 84 0.01 5.42 16.89
C ALA A 84 1.13 5.47 17.95
N LEU A 85 0.79 5.41 19.24
CA LEU A 85 1.76 5.35 20.34
C LEU A 85 2.59 4.06 20.29
N PHE A 86 1.96 2.92 20.04
CA PHE A 86 2.63 1.63 19.92
C PHE A 86 3.68 1.65 18.81
N HIS A 87 3.31 2.10 17.60
CA HIS A 87 4.23 2.17 16.46
C HIS A 87 5.41 3.10 16.73
N ARG A 88 5.20 4.18 17.50
CA ARG A 88 6.27 5.06 17.96
C ARG A 88 7.16 4.44 19.02
N ALA A 89 6.57 3.89 20.08
CA ALA A 89 7.31 3.45 21.28
C ALA A 89 8.01 2.10 21.07
N VAL A 90 7.40 1.20 20.29
CA VAL A 90 7.92 -0.17 20.09
C VAL A 90 8.77 -0.25 18.82
N LEU A 91 8.31 0.35 17.72
CA LEU A 91 8.99 0.24 16.42
C LEU A 91 9.84 1.47 16.07
N GLY A 92 9.80 2.53 16.88
CA GLY A 92 10.55 3.77 16.62
C GLY A 92 10.03 4.58 15.43
N LEU A 93 8.81 4.30 14.94
CA LEU A 93 8.23 5.04 13.81
C LEU A 93 7.79 6.44 14.24
N ARG A 94 8.09 7.46 13.44
CA ARG A 94 7.65 8.82 13.70
C ARG A 94 6.25 9.06 13.15
N PRO A 95 5.27 9.47 13.99
CA PRO A 95 3.97 9.88 13.49
C PRO A 95 4.06 11.21 12.75
N GLN A 96 3.34 11.29 11.64
CA GLN A 96 3.10 12.54 10.91
C GLN A 96 1.80 13.19 11.41
N GLU A 97 1.50 14.38 10.89
CA GLU A 97 0.24 15.05 11.17
C GLU A 97 -0.95 14.21 10.70
N SER A 98 -2.05 14.32 11.43
CA SER A 98 -3.30 13.69 11.04
C SER A 98 -3.94 14.47 9.90
N VAL A 99 -4.48 13.73 8.93
CA VAL A 99 -5.26 14.28 7.82
C VAL A 99 -6.68 13.73 7.89
N ASP A 100 -7.67 14.60 7.77
CA ASP A 100 -9.06 14.21 7.64
C ASP A 100 -9.39 14.04 6.16
N VAL A 101 -9.86 12.86 5.79
CA VAL A 101 -10.19 12.46 4.43
C VAL A 101 -11.70 12.30 4.31
N ALA A 102 -12.30 12.95 3.33
CA ALA A 102 -13.73 12.81 3.05
C ALA A 102 -14.01 11.44 2.41
N ASP A 103 -14.89 10.66 3.05
CA ASP A 103 -15.51 9.45 2.52
C ASP A 103 -17.01 9.71 2.30
N PRO A 104 -17.67 9.07 1.33
CA PRO A 104 -19.12 9.20 1.13
C PRO A 104 -19.98 8.94 2.38
N TYR A 105 -19.48 8.20 3.36
CA TYR A 105 -20.19 7.86 4.60
C TYR A 105 -19.68 8.61 5.85
N GLY A 106 -18.70 9.49 5.72
CA GLY A 106 -18.19 10.29 6.85
C GLY A 106 -16.74 10.74 6.67
N LEU A 107 -16.18 11.39 7.70
CA LEU A 107 -14.75 11.70 7.71
C LEU A 107 -13.95 10.49 8.19
N LEU A 108 -12.90 10.15 7.46
CA LEU A 108 -11.87 9.22 7.91
C LEU A 108 -10.68 10.02 8.43
N ARG A 109 -10.24 9.73 9.65
CA ARG A 109 -8.98 10.28 10.15
C ARG A 109 -7.85 9.36 9.76
N SER A 110 -6.83 9.90 9.12
CA SER A 110 -5.63 9.18 8.73
C SER A 110 -4.40 9.75 9.44
N ARG A 111 -3.47 8.88 9.84
CA ARG A 111 -2.16 9.24 10.40
C ARG A 111 -1.10 8.27 9.90
N ALA A 112 -0.15 8.79 9.15
CA ALA A 112 1.02 8.01 8.74
C ALA A 112 2.05 7.92 9.88
N VAL A 113 2.68 6.77 10.01
CA VAL A 113 3.85 6.52 10.87
C VAL A 113 4.96 5.93 10.01
N SER A 114 6.18 6.45 10.13
CA SER A 114 7.28 6.06 9.25
C SER A 114 8.65 6.20 9.88
N THR A 115 9.64 5.46 9.38
CA THR A 115 11.06 5.74 9.65
C THR A 115 11.54 6.97 8.87
N ASP A 116 12.68 7.53 9.27
CA ASP A 116 13.20 8.80 8.70
C ASP A 116 13.69 8.66 7.27
N ASP A 117 14.28 7.51 6.98
CA ASP A 117 14.66 7.08 5.64
C ASP A 117 13.46 6.68 4.79
N GLY A 118 12.27 6.55 5.40
CA GLY A 118 11.04 6.14 4.73
C GLY A 118 11.05 4.69 4.28
N ALA A 119 11.92 3.84 4.85
CA ALA A 119 11.99 2.42 4.54
C ALA A 119 10.76 1.65 5.05
N VAL A 120 10.24 2.00 6.23
CA VAL A 120 9.00 1.45 6.77
C VAL A 120 7.97 2.56 6.88
N ARG A 121 6.78 2.32 6.32
CA ARG A 121 5.67 3.27 6.28
C ARG A 121 4.35 2.54 6.54
N ILE A 122 3.59 3.02 7.51
CA ILE A 122 2.26 2.49 7.83
C ILE A 122 1.29 3.67 7.93
N VAL A 123 0.18 3.59 7.23
CA VAL A 123 -0.91 4.55 7.27
C VAL A 123 -2.01 3.99 8.15
N LEU A 124 -2.21 4.59 9.32
CA LEU A 124 -3.29 4.22 10.23
C LEU A 124 -4.53 5.02 9.86
N THR A 125 -5.68 4.36 9.68
CA THR A 125 -6.94 5.03 9.34
C THR A 125 -8.05 4.61 10.30
N VAL A 126 -8.94 5.54 10.66
CA VAL A 126 -10.09 5.28 11.53
C VAL A 126 -11.32 6.04 11.03
N GLY A 127 -12.47 5.38 11.05
CA GLY A 127 -13.76 5.99 10.68
C GLY A 127 -14.36 6.85 11.80
N ALA A 128 -15.32 7.71 11.43
CA ALA A 128 -15.94 8.65 12.36
C ALA A 128 -16.87 8.01 13.41
N ALA A 129 -17.37 6.78 13.19
CA ALA A 129 -18.40 6.19 14.05
C ALA A 129 -17.95 4.86 14.72
N PRO A 130 -18.28 4.64 16.01
CA PRO A 130 -18.02 3.39 16.73
C PRO A 130 -18.68 2.14 16.13
N VAL A 131 -19.71 2.36 15.31
CA VAL A 131 -20.55 1.33 14.69
C VAL A 131 -20.18 1.10 13.22
N ASP A 132 -19.12 1.76 12.74
CA ASP A 132 -18.63 1.58 11.38
C ASP A 132 -17.82 0.28 11.29
N ASP A 133 -18.54 -0.84 11.41
CA ASP A 133 -18.05 -2.19 11.14
C ASP A 133 -17.96 -2.44 9.63
N THR A 134 -18.12 -1.38 8.81
CA THR A 134 -17.75 -1.46 7.41
C THR A 134 -16.27 -1.79 7.38
N ALA A 135 -15.98 -2.99 6.89
CA ALA A 135 -14.64 -3.46 6.66
C ALA A 135 -13.98 -2.52 5.64
N HIS A 136 -13.41 -1.41 6.13
CA HIS A 136 -12.54 -0.56 5.34
C HIS A 136 -11.41 -1.44 4.91
N ALA A 137 -11.34 -1.65 3.59
CA ALA A 137 -10.38 -2.57 3.04
C ALA A 137 -8.98 -2.04 3.36
N GLN A 138 -8.11 -2.94 3.80
CA GLN A 138 -6.70 -2.64 3.99
C GLN A 138 -6.01 -2.67 2.64
N HIS A 139 -4.85 -2.02 2.54
CA HIS A 139 -4.08 -2.11 1.31
C HIS A 139 -2.59 -2.22 1.54
N ILE A 140 -1.97 -2.88 0.57
CA ILE A 140 -0.53 -3.04 0.47
C ILE A 140 -0.10 -2.26 -0.77
N ALA A 141 0.70 -1.23 -0.57
CA ALA A 141 1.28 -0.46 -1.65
C ALA A 141 2.61 -1.07 -2.09
N LEU A 142 2.79 -1.19 -3.39
CA LEU A 142 3.92 -1.83 -4.04
C LEU A 142 4.65 -0.78 -4.87
N ALA A 143 5.92 -0.54 -4.52
CA ALA A 143 6.76 0.41 -5.24
C ALA A 143 7.17 -0.14 -6.61
N VAL A 144 6.99 0.67 -7.65
CA VAL A 144 7.38 0.43 -9.04
C VAL A 144 8.10 1.66 -9.59
N ASP A 145 8.95 1.48 -10.60
CA ASP A 145 9.65 2.61 -11.23
C ASP A 145 8.84 3.21 -12.40
N ASP A 146 7.92 2.44 -12.98
CA ASP A 146 6.99 2.88 -14.02
C ASP A 146 5.59 2.31 -13.73
N VAL A 147 4.72 3.16 -13.19
CA VAL A 147 3.34 2.78 -12.83
C VAL A 147 2.48 2.48 -14.06
N VAL A 148 2.76 3.12 -15.20
CA VAL A 148 2.03 2.87 -16.46
C VAL A 148 2.37 1.48 -16.98
N ALA A 149 3.65 1.14 -17.02
CA ALA A 149 4.11 -0.20 -17.40
C ALA A 149 3.60 -1.26 -16.42
N ALA A 150 3.64 -0.99 -15.11
CA ALA A 150 3.15 -1.92 -14.09
C ALA A 150 1.64 -2.16 -14.20
N ALA A 151 0.84 -1.10 -14.38
CA ALA A 151 -0.60 -1.17 -14.55
C ALA A 151 -1.00 -1.94 -15.83
N ARG A 152 -0.29 -1.70 -16.94
CA ARG A 152 -0.48 -2.47 -18.19
C ARG A 152 -0.12 -3.94 -18.02
N ALA A 153 0.99 -4.25 -17.35
CA ALA A 153 1.39 -5.62 -17.08
C ALA A 153 0.37 -6.34 -16.19
N LEU A 154 -0.16 -5.67 -15.16
CA LEU A 154 -1.22 -6.19 -14.32
C LEU A 154 -2.49 -6.52 -15.14
N ARG A 155 -2.93 -5.61 -16.01
CA ARG A 155 -4.09 -5.85 -16.88
C ARG A 155 -3.85 -7.01 -17.85
N ALA A 156 -2.65 -7.08 -18.44
CA ALA A 156 -2.27 -8.18 -19.34
C ALA A 156 -2.25 -9.54 -18.62
N ALA A 157 -1.93 -9.56 -17.33
CA ALA A 157 -1.99 -10.74 -16.48
C ALA A 157 -3.42 -11.07 -15.96
N GLY A 158 -4.46 -10.34 -16.41
CA GLY A 158 -5.85 -10.56 -16.02
C GLY A 158 -6.28 -9.82 -14.74
N GLY A 159 -5.42 -8.98 -14.18
CA GLY A 159 -5.75 -8.13 -13.03
C GLY A 159 -6.72 -7.00 -13.39
N THR A 160 -7.53 -6.59 -12.42
CA THR A 160 -8.50 -5.48 -12.60
C THR A 160 -8.11 -4.27 -11.77
N LEU A 161 -7.88 -3.14 -12.44
CA LEU A 161 -7.67 -1.84 -11.82
C LEU A 161 -8.99 -1.21 -11.40
N LEU A 162 -8.94 -0.37 -10.37
CA LEU A 162 -10.06 0.42 -9.89
C LEU A 162 -10.38 1.50 -10.93
N PRO A 163 -11.60 1.54 -11.49
CA PRO A 163 -11.98 2.59 -12.43
C PRO A 163 -12.09 3.93 -11.71
N ILE A 164 -11.38 4.93 -12.22
CA ILE A 164 -11.43 6.30 -11.72
C ILE A 164 -12.35 7.15 -12.63
N PRO A 165 -13.25 7.98 -12.09
CA PRO A 165 -14.11 8.85 -12.87
C PRO A 165 -13.32 9.80 -13.79
N ALA A 166 -13.75 9.95 -15.05
CA ALA A 166 -13.02 10.72 -16.05
C ALA A 166 -12.83 12.20 -15.69
N ASN A 167 -13.76 12.77 -14.93
CA ASN A 167 -13.70 14.16 -14.46
C ASN A 167 -12.52 14.42 -13.51
N TYR A 168 -11.95 13.39 -12.88
CA TYR A 168 -10.72 13.52 -12.11
C TYR A 168 -9.54 13.91 -13.01
N HIS A 169 -9.38 13.24 -14.16
CA HIS A 169 -8.32 13.56 -15.11
C HIS A 169 -8.56 14.91 -15.80
N ASP A 170 -9.83 15.31 -15.97
CA ASP A 170 -10.17 16.66 -16.44
C ASP A 170 -9.72 17.74 -15.44
N ASP A 171 -9.87 17.51 -14.12
CA ASP A 171 -9.33 18.39 -13.07
C ASP A 171 -7.79 18.44 -13.10
N LEU A 172 -7.13 17.28 -13.27
CA LEU A 172 -5.67 17.23 -13.39
C LEU A 172 -5.16 18.07 -14.57
N ALA A 173 -5.82 17.99 -15.72
CA ALA A 173 -5.47 18.80 -16.90
C ALA A 173 -5.55 20.31 -16.66
N ALA A 174 -6.41 20.74 -15.73
CA ALA A 174 -6.55 22.16 -15.38
C ALA A 174 -5.48 22.63 -14.38
N ARG A 175 -4.82 21.71 -13.66
CA ARG A 175 -3.92 22.00 -12.54
C ARG A 175 -2.44 21.77 -12.87
N PHE A 176 -2.15 20.85 -13.78
CA PHE A 176 -0.79 20.41 -14.09
C PHE A 176 -0.59 20.28 -15.60
N GLU A 177 0.66 20.42 -16.02
CA GLU A 177 1.09 20.13 -17.38
C GLU A 177 1.58 18.68 -17.45
N PHE A 178 1.14 17.97 -18.49
CA PHE A 178 1.52 16.58 -18.77
C PHE A 178 2.11 16.49 -20.18
N ALA A 179 2.96 15.49 -20.41
CA ALA A 179 3.45 15.22 -21.75
C ALA A 179 2.33 14.69 -22.66
N ASP A 180 2.51 14.83 -23.98
CA ASP A 180 1.56 14.34 -24.97
C ASP A 180 1.26 12.84 -24.76
N GLY A 181 -0.02 12.50 -24.56
CA GLY A 181 -0.47 11.12 -24.36
C GLY A 181 -0.33 10.58 -22.93
N GLU A 182 0.31 11.32 -22.02
CA GLU A 182 0.51 10.88 -20.64
C GLU A 182 -0.81 10.84 -19.86
N LEU A 183 -1.60 11.91 -19.93
CA LEU A 183 -2.86 12.00 -19.21
C LEU A 183 -3.91 11.03 -19.77
N GLU A 184 -3.89 10.77 -21.09
CA GLU A 184 -4.71 9.75 -21.72
C GLU A 184 -4.40 8.36 -21.15
N ALA A 185 -3.10 8.04 -20.98
CA ALA A 185 -2.70 6.79 -20.35
C ALA A 185 -3.15 6.72 -18.88
N TYR A 186 -3.09 7.83 -18.14
CA TYR A 186 -3.59 7.86 -16.76
C TYR A 186 -5.09 7.65 -16.68
N ARG A 187 -5.86 8.26 -17.59
CA ARG A 187 -7.29 8.06 -17.69
C ARG A 187 -7.63 6.60 -18.01
N GLU A 188 -6.93 5.99 -18.96
CA GLU A 188 -7.16 4.59 -19.35
C GLU A 188 -6.86 3.61 -18.20
N LEU A 189 -5.83 3.89 -17.40
CA LEU A 189 -5.33 2.99 -16.36
C LEU A 189 -5.84 3.34 -14.95
N GLY A 190 -6.64 4.40 -14.80
CA GLY A 190 -7.11 4.87 -13.50
C GLY A 190 -5.95 5.32 -12.59
N ILE A 191 -4.90 5.90 -13.18
CA ILE A 191 -3.77 6.44 -12.43
C ILE A 191 -4.16 7.80 -11.84
N LEU A 192 -3.92 7.93 -10.56
CA LEU A 192 -4.05 9.15 -9.77
C LEU A 192 -2.66 9.82 -9.65
N TYR A 193 -2.66 11.13 -9.53
CA TYR A 193 -1.44 11.95 -9.52
C TYR A 193 -1.50 12.97 -8.38
N ASP A 194 -0.38 13.16 -7.70
CA ASP A 194 -0.18 14.21 -6.71
C ASP A 194 1.25 14.78 -6.86
N ARG A 195 1.44 16.04 -6.50
CA ARG A 195 2.73 16.73 -6.62
C ARG A 195 2.90 17.73 -5.49
N ASP A 196 4.07 17.69 -4.86
CA ASP A 196 4.49 18.67 -3.86
C ASP A 196 5.80 19.36 -4.27
N ALA A 197 6.36 20.16 -3.37
CA ALA A 197 7.62 20.87 -3.60
C ALA A 197 8.85 19.93 -3.74
N HIS A 198 8.72 18.65 -3.37
CA HIS A 198 9.81 17.69 -3.35
C HIS A 198 9.76 16.69 -4.50
N GLY A 199 8.58 16.45 -5.08
CA GLY A 199 8.46 15.55 -6.22
C GLY A 199 7.02 15.18 -6.54
N GLU A 200 6.90 14.09 -7.28
CA GLU A 200 5.64 13.62 -7.86
C GLU A 200 5.29 12.23 -7.34
N PHE A 201 4.00 11.97 -7.27
CA PHE A 201 3.42 10.74 -6.77
C PHE A 201 2.37 10.26 -7.75
N ARG A 202 2.62 9.11 -8.35
CA ARG A 202 1.68 8.45 -9.26
C ARG A 202 1.29 7.14 -8.66
N HIS A 203 0.00 6.85 -8.64
CA HIS A 203 -0.47 5.61 -8.05
C HIS A 203 -1.79 5.15 -8.66
N CYS A 204 -2.00 3.84 -8.69
CA CYS A 204 -3.27 3.26 -9.07
C CYS A 204 -3.61 2.08 -8.16
N TYR A 205 -4.89 1.74 -8.09
CA TYR A 205 -5.39 0.74 -7.19
C TYR A 205 -5.95 -0.46 -7.95
N THR A 206 -5.83 -1.65 -7.38
CA THR A 206 -6.61 -2.80 -7.83
C THR A 206 -8.03 -2.72 -7.27
N ARG A 207 -8.96 -3.50 -7.83
CA ARG A 207 -10.20 -3.81 -7.11
C ARG A 207 -9.91 -4.53 -5.80
N THR A 208 -10.81 -4.37 -4.83
CA THR A 208 -10.78 -5.09 -3.56
C THR A 208 -11.11 -6.57 -3.76
N VAL A 209 -10.26 -7.44 -3.22
CA VAL A 209 -10.49 -8.88 -3.11
C VAL A 209 -10.68 -9.21 -1.63
N GLY A 210 -11.89 -9.59 -1.25
CA GLY A 210 -12.25 -9.76 0.16
C GLY A 210 -12.15 -8.44 0.92
N ARG A 211 -11.14 -8.33 1.79
CA ARG A 211 -10.87 -7.14 2.62
C ARG A 211 -9.57 -6.42 2.26
N VAL A 212 -8.88 -6.84 1.19
CA VAL A 212 -7.58 -6.29 0.79
C VAL A 212 -7.60 -5.85 -0.67
N PHE A 213 -6.92 -4.76 -0.97
CA PHE A 213 -6.54 -4.37 -2.33
C PHE A 213 -5.07 -4.00 -2.38
N PHE A 214 -4.53 -3.87 -3.58
CA PHE A 214 -3.16 -3.44 -3.79
C PHE A 214 -3.13 -2.05 -4.41
N GLU A 215 -2.07 -1.32 -4.11
CA GLU A 215 -1.74 -0.05 -4.73
C GLU A 215 -0.41 -0.20 -5.45
N LEU A 216 -0.32 0.26 -6.69
CA LEU A 216 0.96 0.41 -7.40
C LEU A 216 1.40 1.85 -7.24
N VAL A 217 2.61 2.06 -6.75
CA VAL A 217 3.12 3.39 -6.37
C VAL A 217 4.42 3.67 -7.09
N GLN A 218 4.48 4.83 -7.75
CA GLN A 218 5.69 5.43 -8.25
C GLN A 218 5.90 6.78 -7.54
N ARG A 219 7.10 6.96 -6.98
CA ARG A 219 7.54 8.19 -6.32
C ARG A 219 8.73 8.73 -7.10
N ASP A 220 8.59 9.91 -7.66
CA ASP A 220 9.67 10.59 -8.35
C ASP A 220 10.20 11.75 -7.50
N GLY A 221 11.52 11.97 -7.56
CA GLY A 221 12.18 12.96 -6.72
C GLY A 221 12.12 12.59 -5.22
N GLY A 222 11.71 13.54 -4.39
CA GLY A 222 11.69 13.43 -2.93
C GLY A 222 10.30 13.29 -2.32
N HIS A 223 9.26 12.94 -3.10
CA HIS A 223 7.88 12.94 -2.59
C HIS A 223 7.67 11.94 -1.43
N ARG A 224 7.24 12.47 -0.28
CA ARG A 224 7.06 11.70 0.97
C ARG A 224 5.60 11.49 1.38
N GLY A 225 4.65 12.12 0.69
CA GLY A 225 3.22 11.99 0.95
C GLY A 225 2.61 10.64 0.58
N TYR A 226 1.31 10.51 0.75
CA TYR A 226 0.55 9.25 0.56
C TYR A 226 -0.68 9.45 -0.35
N GLY A 227 -0.70 10.51 -1.16
CA GLY A 227 -1.83 10.82 -2.03
C GLY A 227 -3.11 11.18 -1.25
N ALA A 228 -2.99 11.93 -0.16
CA ALA A 228 -4.14 12.32 0.66
C ALA A 228 -5.20 13.10 -0.15
N ALA A 229 -4.78 13.91 -1.11
CA ALA A 229 -5.66 14.61 -2.04
C ALA A 229 -6.44 13.66 -2.96
N ASN A 230 -5.88 12.48 -3.25
CA ASN A 230 -6.48 11.47 -4.13
C ASN A 230 -7.38 10.50 -3.37
N ALA A 231 -7.25 10.41 -2.04
CA ALA A 231 -7.97 9.46 -1.21
C ALA A 231 -9.52 9.57 -1.31
N PRO A 232 -10.14 10.77 -1.35
CA PRO A 232 -11.59 10.89 -1.52
C PRO A 232 -12.09 10.30 -2.86
N VAL A 233 -11.32 10.51 -3.94
CA VAL A 233 -11.64 9.98 -5.28
C VAL A 233 -11.57 8.46 -5.28
N ARG A 234 -10.50 7.89 -4.69
CA ARG A 234 -10.35 6.45 -4.50
C ARG A 234 -11.52 5.86 -3.71
N LEU A 235 -11.86 6.45 -2.57
CA LEU A 235 -12.93 5.96 -1.70
C LEU A 235 -14.28 5.94 -2.44
N ALA A 236 -14.63 7.04 -3.12
CA ALA A 236 -15.84 7.11 -3.94
C ALA A 236 -15.85 6.03 -5.04
N ALA A 237 -14.73 5.82 -5.73
CA ALA A 237 -14.59 4.78 -6.75
C ALA A 237 -14.74 3.35 -6.18
N GLN A 238 -14.18 3.09 -4.99
CA GLN A 238 -14.30 1.80 -4.31
C GLN A 238 -15.75 1.50 -3.92
N HIS A 239 -16.49 2.49 -3.42
CA HIS A 239 -17.91 2.34 -3.11
C HIS A 239 -18.76 2.07 -4.35
N ALA A 240 -18.53 2.82 -5.43
CA ALA A 240 -19.21 2.58 -6.71
C ALA A 240 -18.94 1.16 -7.26
N ALA A 241 -17.69 0.68 -7.14
CA ALA A 241 -17.32 -0.66 -7.59
C ALA A 241 -17.97 -1.78 -6.75
N ARG A 242 -18.15 -1.59 -5.43
CA ARG A 242 -18.85 -2.55 -4.56
C ARG A 242 -20.32 -2.69 -4.91
N GLY A 243 -20.98 -1.58 -5.26
CA GLY A 243 -22.37 -1.57 -5.70
C GLY A 243 -22.64 -2.34 -7.00
N LEU A 244 -21.61 -2.53 -7.84
CA LEU A 244 -21.71 -3.27 -9.11
C LEU A 244 -21.52 -4.79 -8.96
N THR A 245 -20.93 -5.25 -7.85
CA THR A 245 -20.67 -6.68 -7.59
C THR A 245 -21.69 -7.34 -6.66
N GLY A 246 -22.61 -6.56 -6.09
CA GLY A 246 -23.72 -7.06 -5.27
C GLY A 246 -25.04 -6.99 -6.02
N GLY A 247 -25.34 -8.03 -6.82
CA GLY A 247 -26.60 -8.25 -7.52
C GLY A 247 -26.78 -9.73 -7.83
#